data_AF-A0A920AN45-F1
#
_entry.id   AF-A0A920AN45-F1
#
_cell.length_a   1.000
_cell.length_b   1.000
_cell.length_c   1.000
_cell.angle_alpha   90.00
_cell.angle_beta   90.00
_cell.angle_gamma   90.00
#
_symmetry.space_group_name_H-M   'P 1'
#
loop_
_entity.id
_entity.type
_entity.pdbx_description
1 polymer ?
#
loop_
_entity_poly.entity_id
_entity_poly.type
_entity_poly.pdbx_seq_one_letter_code
_entity_poly.pdbx_strand_id
1 'polypeptide(L)'
;MFSILFVLISRTPLFFLKAISFIFFLIAYFFKTSQLEVTKKNINHCFGDDKKLINKSFEETAQLSLLFPYVWGKKDNYKKLIDKDYLQKQSLKSDKPKLFFTLHMGCVDILVFVLSELLSQIDILYTPAKNKVLEQKLLKIRQRQGASMFPATPNGVKNLYKNYLDKSNVLIASDLVPHEKGVYEKFFNKECFCIDLIEKLSQKGTHDLFFIYLTKGKHKKYRVVCKRSTRPNKHCRNE
;
A
#
# COMPACT_ATOMS: atom_id res chain seq x y z
N MET A 1 3.87 9.35 23.74
CA MET A 1 2.56 9.77 23.20
C MET A 1 2.03 8.84 22.11
N PHE A 2 2.67 8.70 20.92
CA PHE A 2 2.14 7.86 19.82
C PHE A 2 1.84 6.40 20.20
N SER A 3 2.70 5.76 20.99
CA SER A 3 2.47 4.37 21.45
C SER A 3 1.16 4.22 22.24
N ILE A 4 0.86 5.17 23.13
CA ILE A 4 -0.36 5.14 23.96
C ILE A 4 -1.58 5.35 23.07
N LEU A 5 -1.53 6.34 22.17
CA LEU A 5 -2.61 6.62 21.22
C LEU A 5 -2.93 5.41 20.34
N PHE A 6 -1.92 4.78 19.74
CA PHE A 6 -2.13 3.59 18.91
C PHE A 6 -2.71 2.43 19.71
N VAL A 7 -2.23 2.22 20.94
CA VAL A 7 -2.75 1.16 21.81
C VAL A 7 -4.22 1.41 22.16
N LEU A 8 -4.59 2.64 22.54
CA LEU A 8 -5.97 3.01 22.83
C LEU A 8 -6.87 2.76 21.61
N ILE A 9 -6.51 3.30 20.45
CA ILE A 9 -7.27 3.09 19.20
C ILE A 9 -7.38 1.58 18.86
N SER A 10 -6.30 0.82 19.02
CA SER A 10 -6.28 -0.62 18.71
C SER A 10 -7.16 -1.49 19.61
N ARG A 11 -7.54 -0.99 20.78
CA ARG A 11 -8.44 -1.67 21.73
C ARG A 11 -9.90 -1.30 21.53
N THR A 12 -10.19 -0.18 20.87
CA THR A 12 -11.55 0.25 20.58
C THR A 12 -12.24 -0.70 19.57
N PRO A 13 -13.51 -1.08 19.80
CA PRO A 13 -14.28 -1.85 18.83
C PRO A 13 -14.39 -1.15 17.47
N LEU A 14 -14.31 -1.92 16.38
CA LEU A 14 -14.25 -1.38 15.02
C LEU A 14 -15.47 -0.53 14.63
N PHE A 15 -16.66 -0.84 15.16
CA PHE A 15 -17.86 -0.06 14.83
C PHE A 15 -17.80 1.35 15.43
N PHE A 16 -17.23 1.52 16.63
CA PHE A 16 -16.99 2.84 17.21
C PHE A 16 -15.97 3.62 16.41
N LEU A 17 -14.87 2.99 15.98
CA LEU A 17 -13.88 3.66 15.13
C LEU A 17 -14.50 4.11 13.80
N LYS A 18 -15.35 3.28 13.19
CA LYS A 18 -16.09 3.65 11.97
C LYS A 18 -17.02 4.84 12.18
N ALA A 19 -17.73 4.89 13.31
CA ALA A 19 -18.58 6.02 13.66
C ALA A 19 -17.74 7.32 13.85
N ILE A 20 -16.62 7.24 14.56
CA ILE A 20 -15.71 8.39 14.75
C ILE A 20 -15.14 8.86 13.41
N SER A 21 -14.69 7.95 12.54
CA SER A 21 -14.21 8.34 11.21
C SER A 21 -15.29 8.94 10.33
N PHE A 22 -16.56 8.54 10.51
CA PHE A 22 -17.67 9.16 9.79
C PHE A 22 -17.90 10.59 10.28
N ILE A 23 -17.75 10.86 11.57
CA ILE A 23 -17.76 12.24 12.11
C ILE A 23 -16.60 13.04 11.52
N PHE A 24 -15.39 12.48 11.45
CA PHE A 24 -14.25 13.15 10.80
C PHE A 24 -14.51 13.45 9.33
N PHE A 25 -15.14 12.52 8.60
CA PHE A 25 -15.59 12.74 7.24
C PHE A 25 -16.56 13.92 7.16
N LEU A 26 -17.63 13.95 7.97
CA LEU A 26 -18.62 15.04 7.96
C LEU A 26 -17.99 16.41 8.25
N ILE A 27 -17.12 16.47 9.26
CA ILE A 27 -16.39 17.70 9.62
C ILE A 27 -15.51 18.14 8.46
N ALA A 28 -14.64 17.26 7.96
CA ALA A 28 -13.71 17.59 6.89
C ALA A 28 -14.44 17.95 5.58
N TYR A 29 -15.60 17.34 5.34
CA TYR A 29 -16.46 17.66 4.22
C TYR A 29 -17.09 19.05 4.36
N PHE A 30 -17.65 19.36 5.53
CA PHE A 30 -18.25 20.67 5.83
C PHE A 30 -17.24 21.81 5.69
N PHE A 31 -16.02 21.63 6.21
CA PHE A 31 -14.95 22.61 6.11
C PHE A 31 -14.22 22.64 4.76
N LYS A 32 -14.62 21.81 3.78
CA LYS A 32 -14.01 21.73 2.44
C LYS A 32 -12.48 21.63 2.49
N THR A 33 -11.97 20.66 3.25
CA THR A 33 -10.52 20.52 3.43
C THR A 33 -9.79 20.29 2.10
N SER A 34 -8.49 20.61 2.08
CA SER A 34 -7.65 20.39 0.89
C SER A 34 -7.65 18.92 0.44
N GLN A 35 -7.79 17.96 1.36
CA GLN A 35 -7.90 16.54 1.03
C GLN A 35 -9.18 16.22 0.25
N LEU A 36 -10.30 16.87 0.55
CA LEU A 36 -11.52 16.73 -0.24
C LEU A 36 -11.31 17.27 -1.66
N GLU A 37 -10.70 18.44 -1.80
CA GLU A 37 -10.42 19.06 -3.10
C GLU A 37 -9.45 18.23 -3.96
N VAL A 38 -8.41 17.65 -3.35
CA VAL A 38 -7.52 16.71 -4.03
C VAL A 38 -8.28 15.44 -4.45
N THR A 39 -9.17 14.92 -3.61
CA THR A 39 -10.00 13.75 -3.95
C THR A 39 -10.89 14.04 -5.16
N LYS A 40 -11.57 15.20 -5.17
CA LYS A 40 -12.39 15.66 -6.31
C LYS A 40 -11.56 15.73 -7.59
N LYS A 41 -10.40 16.40 -7.55
CA LYS A 41 -9.52 16.55 -8.72
C LYS A 41 -9.06 15.19 -9.26
N ASN A 42 -8.65 14.28 -8.39
CA ASN A 42 -8.18 12.95 -8.80
C ASN A 42 -9.30 12.09 -9.38
N ILE A 43 -10.48 12.06 -8.76
CA ILE A 43 -11.62 11.31 -9.31
C ILE A 43 -12.07 11.91 -10.65
N ASN A 44 -12.18 13.23 -10.75
CA ASN A 44 -12.54 13.89 -12.00
C ASN A 44 -11.52 13.65 -13.10
N HIS A 45 -10.23 13.58 -12.73
CA HIS A 45 -9.16 13.23 -13.65
C HIS A 45 -9.27 11.78 -14.14
N CYS A 46 -9.61 10.81 -13.30
CA CYS A 46 -9.63 9.40 -13.72
C CYS A 46 -10.97 8.94 -14.32
N PHE A 47 -12.09 9.48 -13.82
CA PHE A 47 -13.43 8.92 -14.01
C PHE A 47 -14.50 9.96 -14.39
N GLY A 48 -14.14 11.25 -14.47
CA GLY A 48 -15.11 12.34 -14.63
C GLY A 48 -15.82 12.72 -13.32
N ASP A 49 -16.80 13.62 -13.40
CA ASP A 49 -17.49 14.17 -12.22
C ASP A 49 -18.49 13.18 -11.59
N ASP A 50 -17.97 12.18 -10.89
CA ASP A 50 -18.76 11.22 -10.10
C ASP A 50 -18.77 11.62 -8.61
N LYS A 51 -19.78 12.42 -8.22
CA LYS A 51 -20.00 12.86 -6.84
C LYS A 51 -20.15 11.71 -5.84
N LYS A 52 -20.74 10.59 -6.27
CA LYS A 52 -20.92 9.42 -5.40
C LYS A 52 -19.58 8.75 -5.13
N LEU A 53 -18.73 8.63 -6.14
CA LEU A 53 -17.38 8.08 -6.00
C LEU A 53 -16.47 9.00 -5.19
N ILE A 54 -16.55 10.33 -5.38
CA ILE A 54 -15.84 11.32 -4.57
C ILE A 54 -16.18 11.16 -3.09
N ASN A 55 -17.46 11.16 -2.75
CA ASN A 55 -17.91 11.03 -1.35
C ASN A 55 -17.45 9.72 -0.74
N LYS A 56 -17.60 8.62 -1.48
CA LYS A 56 -17.18 7.30 -1.00
C LYS A 56 -15.67 7.20 -0.82
N SER A 57 -14.88 7.71 -1.77
CA SER A 57 -13.41 7.73 -1.68
C SER A 57 -12.93 8.56 -0.49
N PHE A 58 -13.58 9.70 -0.25
CA PHE A 58 -13.22 10.57 0.87
C PHE A 58 -13.63 9.98 2.22
N GLU A 59 -14.80 9.35 2.31
CA GLU A 59 -15.23 8.62 3.51
C GLU A 59 -14.25 7.47 3.86
N GLU A 60 -13.86 6.67 2.87
CA GLU A 60 -12.87 5.60 3.06
C GLU A 60 -11.52 6.17 3.51
N THR A 61 -11.10 7.31 2.95
CA THR A 61 -9.87 8.01 3.39
C THR A 61 -9.97 8.45 4.86
N ALA A 62 -11.12 8.97 5.29
CA ALA A 62 -11.35 9.29 6.70
C ALA A 62 -11.31 8.04 7.59
N GLN A 63 -11.87 6.91 7.14
CA GLN A 63 -11.75 5.62 7.86
C GLN A 63 -10.29 5.18 8.02
N LEU A 64 -9.46 5.33 6.98
CA LEU A 64 -8.05 4.95 7.03
C LEU A 64 -7.26 5.67 8.13
N SER A 65 -7.62 6.92 8.45
CA SER A 65 -7.00 7.67 9.55
C SER A 65 -7.04 6.95 10.90
N LEU A 66 -8.04 6.08 11.12
CA LEU A 66 -8.19 5.26 12.31
C LEU A 66 -7.81 3.80 12.09
N LEU A 67 -7.93 3.26 10.87
CA LEU A 67 -7.52 1.88 10.58
C LEU A 67 -6.00 1.67 10.65
N PHE A 68 -5.20 2.64 10.19
CA PHE A 68 -3.74 2.59 10.35
C PHE A 68 -3.31 2.46 11.82
N PRO A 69 -3.65 3.40 12.73
CA PRO A 69 -3.30 3.27 14.14
C PRO A 69 -3.92 2.03 14.80
N TYR A 70 -5.08 1.56 14.34
CA TYR A 70 -5.69 0.31 14.81
C TYR A 70 -4.81 -0.91 14.55
N VAL A 71 -4.22 -1.05 13.36
CA VAL A 71 -3.32 -2.18 13.03
C VAL A 71 -1.90 -1.99 13.58
N TRP A 72 -1.48 -0.74 13.77
CA TRP A 72 -0.20 -0.40 14.37
C TRP A 72 -0.16 -0.75 15.86
N GLY A 73 -1.22 -0.43 16.60
CA GLY A 73 -1.26 -0.59 18.06
C GLY A 73 -1.33 -2.03 18.57
N LYS A 74 -1.87 -2.97 17.78
CA LYS A 74 -1.95 -4.40 18.16
C LYS A 74 -1.62 -5.31 16.98
N LYS A 75 -0.69 -6.26 17.20
CA LYS A 75 -0.10 -7.11 16.15
C LYS A 75 -1.12 -7.76 15.23
N ASP A 76 -2.11 -8.45 15.79
CA ASP A 76 -3.05 -9.26 15.01
C ASP A 76 -4.33 -8.52 14.60
N ASN A 77 -4.43 -7.21 14.84
CA ASN A 77 -5.64 -6.46 14.50
C ASN A 77 -5.90 -6.43 12.98
N TYR A 78 -4.87 -6.51 12.13
CA TYR A 78 -5.06 -6.60 10.67
C TYR A 78 -5.86 -7.84 10.27
N LYS A 79 -5.74 -8.96 11.01
CA LYS A 79 -6.50 -10.20 10.76
C LYS A 79 -8.01 -10.02 10.94
N LYS A 80 -8.42 -9.04 11.75
CA LYS A 80 -9.85 -8.69 11.91
C LYS A 80 -10.38 -7.89 10.72
N LEU A 81 -9.51 -7.21 9.99
CA LEU A 81 -9.84 -6.38 8.84
C LEU A 81 -9.82 -7.13 7.53
N ILE A 82 -9.39 -8.40 7.49
CA ILE A 82 -9.29 -9.20 6.26
C ILE A 82 -10.17 -10.47 6.32
N ASP A 83 -10.59 -10.94 5.15
CA ASP A 83 -11.28 -12.22 5.00
C ASP A 83 -10.39 -13.37 5.50
N LYS A 84 -10.99 -14.39 6.13
CA LYS A 84 -10.25 -15.47 6.83
C LYS A 84 -9.37 -16.33 5.89
N ASP A 85 -9.69 -16.35 4.61
CA ASP A 85 -9.04 -17.11 3.55
C ASP A 85 -7.84 -16.37 2.92
N TYR A 86 -7.38 -15.26 3.52
CA TYR A 86 -6.22 -14.49 3.03
C TYR A 86 -4.89 -15.26 2.96
N LEU A 87 -4.77 -16.38 3.68
CA LEU A 87 -3.55 -17.21 3.76
C LEU A 87 -3.47 -18.32 2.72
N GLN A 88 -4.27 -18.31 1.65
CA GLN A 88 -4.17 -19.33 0.60
C GLN A 88 -2.80 -19.26 -0.12
N LYS A 89 -1.81 -19.99 0.40
CA LYS A 89 -0.42 -20.08 -0.09
C LYS A 89 -0.31 -20.62 -1.52
N GLN A 90 -1.39 -21.18 -2.06
CA GLN A 90 -1.38 -21.90 -3.34
C GLN A 90 -0.98 -21.00 -4.50
N SER A 91 -1.25 -19.69 -4.44
CA SER A 91 -0.84 -18.72 -5.46
C SER A 91 0.65 -18.35 -5.44
N LEU A 92 1.39 -18.68 -4.37
CA LEU A 92 2.81 -18.34 -4.19
C LEU A 92 3.75 -19.56 -4.24
N LYS A 93 3.24 -20.74 -4.62
CA LYS A 93 3.98 -22.01 -4.74
C LYS A 93 4.96 -21.97 -5.93
N SER A 94 6.05 -21.25 -5.77
CA SER A 94 7.19 -21.23 -6.69
C SER A 94 8.45 -21.04 -5.84
N ASP A 95 9.55 -21.69 -6.18
CA ASP A 95 10.82 -21.50 -5.48
C ASP A 95 11.54 -20.23 -5.91
N LYS A 96 11.06 -19.56 -6.98
CA LYS A 96 11.61 -18.27 -7.40
C LYS A 96 11.26 -17.19 -6.38
N PRO A 97 12.19 -16.26 -6.09
CA PRO A 97 11.86 -15.10 -5.27
C PRO A 97 10.77 -14.26 -5.96
N LYS A 98 10.04 -13.48 -5.17
CA LYS A 98 8.84 -12.76 -5.65
C LYS A 98 9.09 -11.26 -5.69
N LEU A 99 8.69 -10.64 -6.80
CA LEU A 99 8.60 -9.20 -6.94
C LEU A 99 7.12 -8.83 -6.89
N PHE A 100 6.70 -8.26 -5.77
CA PHE A 100 5.37 -7.72 -5.58
C PHE A 100 5.32 -6.25 -5.93
N PHE A 101 4.25 -5.83 -6.59
CA PHE A 101 3.87 -4.44 -6.68
C PHE A 101 2.44 -4.21 -6.22
N THR A 102 2.17 -3.01 -5.70
CA THR A 102 0.87 -2.59 -5.19
C THR A 102 0.58 -1.15 -5.61
N LEU A 103 -0.65 -0.72 -5.35
CA LEU A 103 -1.07 0.69 -5.31
C LEU A 103 -1.39 1.07 -3.85
N HIS A 104 -1.42 2.36 -3.52
CA HIS A 104 -1.85 2.89 -2.23
C HIS A 104 -3.38 2.82 -2.07
N MET A 105 -3.92 1.60 -2.04
CA MET A 105 -5.36 1.33 -1.90
C MET A 105 -5.68 0.69 -0.55
N GLY A 106 -6.54 1.33 0.24
CA GLY A 106 -6.91 0.87 1.56
C GLY A 106 -5.76 0.97 2.58
N CYS A 107 -5.82 0.18 3.65
CA CYS A 107 -4.78 0.18 4.68
C CYS A 107 -3.59 -0.71 4.25
N VAL A 108 -2.68 -0.14 3.47
CA VAL A 108 -1.57 -0.89 2.84
C VAL A 108 -0.63 -1.60 3.81
N ASP A 109 -0.53 -1.15 5.06
CA ASP A 109 0.25 -1.85 6.09
C ASP A 109 -0.30 -3.25 6.40
N ILE A 110 -1.56 -3.54 6.06
CA ILE A 110 -2.11 -4.90 6.06
C ILE A 110 -1.32 -5.79 5.09
N LEU A 111 -0.98 -5.31 3.88
CA LEU A 111 -0.22 -6.08 2.90
C LEU A 111 1.20 -6.36 3.40
N VAL A 112 1.83 -5.37 4.06
CA VAL A 112 3.13 -5.54 4.72
C VAL A 112 3.06 -6.69 5.73
N PHE A 113 2.07 -6.68 6.62
CA PHE A 113 1.91 -7.72 7.64
C PHE A 113 1.57 -9.10 7.06
N VAL A 114 0.69 -9.16 6.06
CA VAL A 114 0.31 -10.41 5.40
C VAL A 114 1.51 -11.03 4.69
N LEU A 115 2.27 -10.26 3.92
CA LEU A 115 3.45 -10.77 3.23
C LEU A 115 4.56 -11.17 4.21
N SER A 116 4.73 -10.43 5.30
CA SER A 116 5.67 -10.77 6.38
C SER A 116 5.27 -12.05 7.13
N GLU A 117 3.98 -12.38 7.21
CA GLU A 117 3.49 -13.65 7.76
C GLU A 117 3.66 -14.81 6.76
N LEU A 118 3.51 -14.54 5.46
CA LEU A 118 3.56 -15.55 4.41
C LEU A 118 4.97 -15.92 3.96
N LEU A 119 5.94 -15.01 4.08
CA LEU A 119 7.30 -15.15 3.57
C LEU A 119 8.30 -15.08 4.71
N SER A 120 9.38 -15.86 4.62
CA SER A 120 10.47 -15.83 5.61
C SER A 120 11.20 -14.48 5.66
N GLN A 121 11.26 -13.77 4.53
CA GLN A 121 11.85 -12.44 4.40
C GLN A 121 11.19 -11.67 3.24
N ILE A 122 10.98 -10.37 3.43
CA ILE A 122 10.58 -9.44 2.38
C ILE A 122 11.18 -8.04 2.60
N ASP A 123 11.69 -7.47 1.52
CA ASP A 123 12.25 -6.12 1.48
C ASP A 123 11.22 -5.16 0.88
N ILE A 124 10.97 -4.03 1.54
CA ILE A 124 9.86 -3.13 1.20
C ILE A 124 10.38 -1.72 1.00
N LEU A 125 10.14 -1.15 -0.18
CA LEU A 125 10.42 0.26 -0.45
C LEU A 125 9.34 1.13 0.20
N TYR A 126 9.73 2.16 0.96
CA TYR A 126 8.79 3.07 1.62
C TYR A 126 9.29 4.51 1.69
N THR A 127 8.37 5.45 1.87
CA THR A 127 8.69 6.86 2.13
C THR A 127 8.75 7.12 3.64
N PRO A 128 9.88 7.63 4.18
CA PRO A 128 10.00 7.97 5.59
C PRO A 128 8.99 9.02 6.06
N ALA A 129 8.47 8.85 7.27
CA ALA A 129 7.64 9.87 7.89
C ALA A 129 8.48 11.11 8.25
N LYS A 130 7.94 12.31 8.00
CA LYS A 130 8.62 13.58 8.30
C LYS A 130 8.96 13.74 9.78
N ASN A 131 8.12 13.22 10.68
CA ASN A 131 8.36 13.23 12.12
C ASN A 131 9.25 12.05 12.53
N LYS A 132 10.46 12.34 13.03
CA LYS A 132 11.46 11.32 13.39
C LYS A 132 10.99 10.32 14.46
N VAL A 133 10.21 10.77 15.45
CA VAL A 133 9.70 9.91 16.53
C VAL A 133 8.65 8.95 16.00
N LEU A 134 7.74 9.45 15.15
CA LEU A 134 6.76 8.63 14.46
C LEU A 134 7.45 7.63 13.52
N GLU A 135 8.44 8.08 12.74
CA GLU A 135 9.21 7.24 11.83
C GLU A 135 9.86 6.03 12.53
N GLN A 136 10.62 6.29 13.59
CA GLN A 136 11.24 5.22 14.38
C GLN A 136 10.22 4.23 14.94
N LYS A 137 9.03 4.72 15.32
CA LYS A 137 7.95 3.87 15.82
C LYS A 137 7.33 3.02 14.70
N LEU A 138 7.04 3.62 13.55
CA LEU A 138 6.47 2.93 12.38
C LEU A 138 7.42 1.88 11.83
N LEU A 139 8.72 2.15 11.77
CA LEU A 139 9.74 1.17 11.41
C LEU A 139 9.68 -0.07 12.31
N LYS A 140 9.73 0.12 13.64
CA LYS A 140 9.61 -0.99 14.60
C LYS A 140 8.31 -1.79 14.39
N ILE A 141 7.20 -1.12 14.09
CA ILE A 141 5.90 -1.78 13.86
C ILE A 141 5.93 -2.60 12.57
N ARG A 142 6.44 -2.05 11.47
CA ARG A 142 6.47 -2.71 10.16
C ARG A 142 7.44 -3.88 10.14
N GLN A 143 8.57 -3.76 10.84
CA GLN A 143 9.61 -4.79 10.93
C GLN A 143 9.32 -5.89 11.97
N ARG A 144 8.28 -5.75 12.81
CA ARG A 144 7.97 -6.71 13.90
C ARG A 144 7.62 -8.14 13.44
N GLN A 145 7.45 -8.34 12.14
CA GLN A 145 7.13 -9.63 11.52
C GLN A 145 8.16 -10.06 10.46
N GLY A 146 9.36 -9.47 10.44
CA GLY A 146 10.46 -9.93 9.58
C GLY A 146 10.61 -9.18 8.25
N ALA A 147 9.81 -8.15 7.99
CA ALA A 147 10.06 -7.23 6.88
C ALA A 147 11.31 -6.38 7.12
N SER A 148 12.04 -6.09 6.05
CA SER A 148 13.10 -5.08 6.01
C SER A 148 12.58 -3.85 5.25
N MET A 149 12.71 -2.66 5.84
CA MET A 149 12.17 -1.42 5.28
C MET A 149 13.31 -0.60 4.66
N PHE A 150 13.20 -0.30 3.38
CA PHE A 150 14.18 0.49 2.62
C PHE A 150 13.59 1.85 2.26
N PRO A 151 14.22 2.97 2.65
CA PRO A 151 13.69 4.29 2.34
C PRO A 151 13.81 4.57 0.83
N ALA A 152 12.84 5.30 0.27
CA ALA A 152 12.84 5.74 -1.13
C ALA A 152 13.86 6.87 -1.40
N THR A 153 15.12 6.62 -1.05
CA THR A 153 16.29 7.47 -1.31
C THR A 153 17.25 6.74 -2.25
N PRO A 154 18.20 7.42 -2.93
CA PRO A 154 19.17 6.75 -3.79
C PRO A 154 19.90 5.59 -3.11
N ASN A 155 20.31 5.77 -1.85
CA ASN A 155 20.97 4.73 -1.06
C ASN A 155 20.02 3.58 -0.68
N GLY A 156 18.78 3.89 -0.30
CA GLY A 156 17.80 2.85 0.04
C GLY A 156 17.39 2.02 -1.17
N VAL A 157 17.19 2.65 -2.32
CA VAL A 157 16.93 1.96 -3.60
C VAL A 157 18.12 1.11 -4.03
N LYS A 158 19.35 1.62 -3.89
CA LYS A 158 20.58 0.85 -4.18
C LYS A 158 20.69 -0.40 -3.30
N ASN A 159 20.42 -0.29 -2.00
CA ASN A 159 20.49 -1.41 -1.08
C ASN A 159 19.37 -2.43 -1.32
N LEU A 160 18.14 -1.97 -1.59
CA LEU A 160 17.05 -2.85 -1.99
C LEU A 160 17.36 -3.59 -3.28
N TYR A 161 17.98 -2.92 -4.26
CA TYR A 161 18.42 -3.54 -5.50
C TYR A 161 19.50 -4.61 -5.28
N LYS A 162 20.46 -4.35 -4.38
CA LYS A 162 21.46 -5.36 -3.99
C LYS A 162 20.77 -6.62 -3.43
N ASN A 163 19.87 -6.45 -2.47
CA ASN A 163 19.16 -7.59 -1.89
C ASN A 163 18.26 -8.31 -2.90
N TYR A 164 17.65 -7.57 -3.83
CA TYR A 164 16.92 -8.15 -4.96
C TYR A 164 17.82 -9.07 -5.79
N LEU A 165 19.06 -8.66 -6.09
CA LEU A 165 20.01 -9.54 -6.79
C LEU A 165 20.38 -10.78 -5.96
N ASP A 166 20.42 -10.63 -4.63
CA ASP A 166 20.64 -11.72 -3.67
C ASP A 166 19.37 -12.56 -3.39
N LYS A 167 18.35 -12.47 -4.28
CA LYS A 167 17.11 -13.26 -4.26
C LYS A 167 16.16 -12.94 -3.09
N SER A 168 16.21 -11.74 -2.51
CA SER A 168 15.16 -11.29 -1.59
C SER A 168 13.80 -11.13 -2.28
N ASN A 169 12.71 -11.47 -1.59
CA ASN A 169 11.39 -11.01 -2.01
C ASN A 169 11.28 -9.50 -1.84
N VAL A 170 10.59 -8.82 -2.75
CA VAL A 170 10.49 -7.35 -2.76
C VAL A 170 9.03 -6.90 -2.89
N LEU A 171 8.62 -5.86 -2.15
CA LEU A 171 7.36 -5.13 -2.36
C LEU A 171 7.63 -3.65 -2.67
N ILE A 172 7.03 -3.16 -3.76
CA ILE A 172 7.11 -1.75 -4.18
C ILE A 172 5.70 -1.21 -4.46
N ALA A 173 5.38 -0.03 -3.92
CA ALA A 173 4.20 0.72 -4.37
C ALA A 173 4.52 1.46 -5.68
N SER A 174 3.67 1.27 -6.70
CA SER A 174 3.92 1.67 -8.09
C SER A 174 3.35 3.03 -8.49
N ASP A 175 2.50 3.60 -7.64
CA ASP A 175 1.72 4.82 -7.87
C ASP A 175 2.35 6.08 -7.27
N LEU A 176 3.61 6.01 -6.87
CA LEU A 176 4.35 7.18 -6.42
C LEU A 176 4.88 7.97 -7.62
N VAL A 177 4.75 9.29 -7.56
CA VAL A 177 5.39 10.21 -8.52
C VAL A 177 6.90 10.21 -8.24
N PRO A 178 7.76 9.92 -9.24
CA PRO A 178 9.20 9.98 -9.07
C PRO A 178 9.70 11.41 -8.82
N HIS A 179 10.77 11.55 -8.04
CA HIS A 179 11.37 12.87 -7.76
C HIS A 179 12.31 13.37 -8.86
N GLU A 180 13.05 12.46 -9.50
CA GLU A 180 14.10 12.83 -10.48
C GLU A 180 14.00 12.03 -11.78
N LYS A 181 13.91 10.69 -11.68
CA LYS A 181 13.95 9.79 -12.82
C LYS A 181 12.66 8.98 -12.90
N GLY A 182 12.00 9.09 -14.04
CA GLY A 182 10.77 8.39 -14.36
C GLY A 182 10.57 8.32 -15.86
N VAL A 183 9.42 7.80 -16.26
CA VAL A 183 8.98 7.70 -17.65
C VAL A 183 7.59 8.31 -17.76
N TYR A 184 7.29 8.93 -18.89
CA TYR A 184 5.92 9.35 -19.18
C TYR A 184 5.16 8.16 -19.75
N GLU A 185 4.07 7.80 -19.09
CA GLU A 185 3.18 6.70 -19.48
C GLU A 185 1.72 7.13 -19.30
N LYS A 186 0.81 6.47 -20.00
CA LYS A 186 -0.63 6.76 -19.87
C LYS A 186 -1.19 6.09 -18.62
N PHE A 187 -1.75 6.90 -17.71
CA PHE A 187 -2.58 6.44 -16.60
C PHE A 187 -3.98 7.04 -16.77
N PHE A 188 -5.02 6.20 -16.84
CA PHE A 188 -6.39 6.62 -17.22
C PHE A 188 -6.43 7.43 -18.54
N ASN A 189 -5.69 6.97 -19.55
CA ASN A 189 -5.56 7.63 -20.86
C ASN A 189 -4.97 9.04 -20.83
N LYS A 190 -4.31 9.41 -19.73
CA LYS A 190 -3.67 10.71 -19.53
C LYS A 190 -2.19 10.52 -19.26
N GLU A 191 -1.37 11.35 -19.89
CA GLU A 191 0.07 11.30 -19.71
C GLU A 191 0.43 11.63 -18.25
N CYS A 192 1.22 10.75 -17.62
CA CYS A 192 1.61 10.84 -16.22
C CYS A 192 3.09 10.49 -16.08
N PHE A 193 3.80 11.20 -15.21
CA PHE A 193 5.18 10.88 -14.87
C PHE A 193 5.22 9.74 -13.84
N CYS A 194 5.65 8.56 -14.28
CA CYS A 194 5.58 7.30 -13.55
C CYS A 194 6.95 6.74 -13.18
N ILE A 195 6.99 5.95 -12.10
CA ILE A 195 8.16 5.17 -11.71
C ILE A 195 8.33 3.94 -12.63
N ASP A 196 9.56 3.66 -13.08
CA ASP A 196 9.88 2.54 -13.97
C ASP A 196 10.63 1.38 -13.26
N LEU A 197 10.77 1.46 -11.94
CA LEU A 197 11.57 0.52 -11.14
C LEU A 197 11.03 -0.91 -11.25
N ILE A 198 9.72 -1.10 -11.15
CA ILE A 198 9.11 -2.45 -11.21
C ILE A 198 9.35 -3.09 -12.57
N GLU A 199 9.23 -2.31 -13.65
CA GLU A 199 9.52 -2.79 -14.99
C GLU A 199 10.99 -3.22 -15.11
N LYS A 200 11.94 -2.34 -14.73
CA LYS A 200 13.37 -2.61 -14.77
C LYS A 200 13.76 -3.88 -13.99
N LEU A 201 13.19 -4.06 -12.80
CA LEU A 201 13.40 -5.27 -12.01
C LEU A 201 12.77 -6.50 -12.70
N SER A 202 11.54 -6.40 -13.18
CA SER A 202 10.84 -7.52 -13.83
C SER A 202 11.57 -8.05 -15.06
N GLN A 203 12.25 -7.17 -15.82
CA GLN A 203 13.01 -7.54 -17.02
C GLN A 203 14.24 -8.40 -16.72
N LYS A 204 14.75 -8.42 -15.48
CA LYS A 204 15.85 -9.33 -15.08
C LYS A 204 15.43 -10.80 -15.13
N GLY A 205 14.13 -11.04 -14.98
CA GLY A 205 13.54 -12.36 -15.12
C GLY A 205 13.92 -13.39 -14.06
N THR A 206 14.50 -12.94 -12.95
CA THR A 206 14.91 -13.76 -11.80
C THR A 206 13.80 -13.96 -10.76
N HIS A 207 12.78 -13.09 -10.77
CA HIS A 207 11.66 -13.12 -9.83
C HIS A 207 10.33 -13.39 -10.53
N ASP A 208 9.41 -14.05 -9.82
CA ASP A 208 8.01 -14.09 -10.22
C ASP A 208 7.32 -12.78 -9.87
N LEU A 209 6.62 -12.19 -10.84
CA LEU A 209 5.97 -10.88 -10.71
C LEU A 209 4.53 -11.06 -10.22
N PHE A 210 4.16 -10.32 -9.18
CA PHE A 210 2.82 -10.37 -8.60
C PHE A 210 2.25 -8.96 -8.37
N PHE A 211 1.01 -8.76 -8.80
CA PHE A 211 0.22 -7.61 -8.38
C PHE A 211 -0.57 -7.98 -7.13
N ILE A 212 -0.29 -7.31 -6.01
CA ILE A 212 -1.00 -7.52 -4.74
C ILE A 212 -1.73 -6.25 -4.33
N TYR A 213 -3.00 -6.39 -3.93
CA TYR A 213 -3.82 -5.24 -3.52
C TYR A 213 -4.96 -5.65 -2.59
N LEU A 214 -5.52 -4.67 -1.90
CA LEU A 214 -6.73 -4.83 -1.10
C LEU A 214 -7.96 -4.45 -1.93
N THR A 215 -9.02 -5.25 -1.84
CA THR A 215 -10.34 -4.93 -2.40
C THR A 215 -11.43 -5.19 -1.36
N LYS A 216 -12.67 -4.84 -1.69
CA LYS A 216 -13.82 -5.13 -0.82
C LYS A 216 -14.00 -6.65 -0.68
N GLY A 217 -13.97 -7.12 0.56
CA GLY A 217 -14.18 -8.51 0.95
C GLY A 217 -15.57 -8.75 1.55
N LYS A 218 -15.70 -9.86 2.27
CA LYS A 218 -16.95 -10.25 2.96
C LYS A 218 -17.13 -9.44 4.24
N HIS A 219 -18.38 -9.28 4.70
CA HIS A 219 -18.71 -8.66 6.01
C HIS A 219 -17.97 -7.35 6.34
N LYS A 220 -17.84 -6.42 5.38
CA LYS A 220 -17.14 -5.12 5.54
C LYS A 220 -15.65 -5.27 5.92
N LYS A 221 -14.99 -6.33 5.45
CA LYS A 221 -13.55 -6.55 5.51
C LYS A 221 -12.88 -6.31 4.16
N TYR A 222 -11.56 -6.38 4.13
CA TYR A 222 -10.74 -6.43 2.93
C TYR A 222 -10.55 -7.87 2.47
N ARG A 223 -10.59 -8.07 1.16
CA ARG A 223 -10.04 -9.26 0.50
C ARG A 223 -8.64 -8.93 0.01
N VAL A 224 -7.65 -9.73 0.41
CA VAL A 224 -6.29 -9.66 -0.14
C VAL A 224 -6.30 -10.40 -1.48
N VAL A 225 -5.94 -9.70 -2.55
CA VAL A 225 -5.84 -10.29 -3.89
C VAL A 225 -4.37 -10.27 -4.30
N CYS A 226 -3.85 -11.43 -4.71
CA CYS A 226 -2.51 -11.58 -5.23
C CYS A 226 -2.60 -12.29 -6.59
N LYS A 227 -2.33 -11.55 -7.68
CA LYS A 227 -2.38 -12.07 -9.04
C LYS A 227 -0.97 -12.15 -9.61
N ARG A 228 -0.62 -13.30 -10.18
CA ARG A 228 0.61 -13.40 -10.98
C ARG A 228 0.45 -12.51 -12.22
N SER A 229 1.45 -11.69 -12.49
CA SER A 229 1.50 -10.83 -13.67
C SER A 229 2.51 -11.40 -14.66
N THR A 230 2.22 -11.25 -15.94
CA THR A 230 3.22 -11.45 -17.00
C THR A 230 4.16 -10.25 -17.03
N ARG A 231 5.37 -10.46 -17.55
CA ARG A 231 6.33 -9.38 -17.78
C ARG A 231 5.79 -8.50 -18.91
N PRO A 232 5.85 -7.16 -18.80
CA PRO A 232 5.55 -6.31 -19.94
C PRO A 232 6.51 -6.63 -21.09
N ASN A 233 5.95 -6.82 -22.28
CA ASN A 233 6.73 -7.09 -23.49
C ASN A 233 7.47 -5.81 -23.90
N LYS A 234 8.77 -5.91 -24.22
CA LYS A 234 9.57 -4.75 -24.67
C LYS A 234 9.02 -4.05 -25.93
N HIS A 235 8.11 -4.68 -26.67
CA HIS A 235 7.58 -4.18 -27.94
C HIS A 235 6.34 -3.26 -27.84
N CYS A 236 5.68 -3.14 -26.69
CA CYS A 236 4.45 -2.34 -26.58
C CYS A 236 4.68 -0.82 -26.37
N ARG A 237 5.91 -0.32 -26.57
CA ARG A 237 6.21 1.11 -26.41
C ARG A 237 6.11 1.93 -27.71
N ASN A 238 5.78 1.29 -28.83
CA ASN A 238 5.76 1.91 -30.16
C ASN A 238 4.38 1.86 -30.85
N GLU A 239 3.29 1.65 -30.10
CA GLU A 239 1.92 1.71 -30.64
C GLU A 239 1.06 2.74 -29.90
#